data_AF-A0A7X4CR71-F1
#
_entry.id   AF-A0A7X4CR71-F1
#
_cell.length_a   1.000
_cell.length_b   1.000
_cell.length_c   1.000
_cell.angle_alpha   90.00
_cell.angle_beta   90.00
_cell.angle_gamma   90.00
#
_symmetry.space_group_name_H-M   'P 1'
#
loop_
_entity.id
_entity.type
_entity.pdbx_description
1 polymer ?
#
loop_
_entity_poly.entity_id
_entity_poly.type
_entity_poly.pdbx_seq_one_letter_code
_entity_poly.pdbx_strand_id
1 'polypeptide(L)' 'MATGSADKTLRLWNARTGKNIHILTDHQEHVYSVNYSPDGKTIASIENNNIVRLWNTHRKKFKYLQRKRKSHGSYIFTGR' A
#
# COMPACT_ATOMS: atom_id res chain seq x y z
N MET A 1 5.81 -2.52 -11.80
CA MET A 1 5.37 -3.57 -10.86
C MET A 1 5.56 -3.08 -9.44
N ALA A 2 4.74 -3.51 -8.49
CA ALA A 2 4.94 -3.24 -7.07
C ALA A 2 4.90 -4.54 -6.29
N THR A 3 5.68 -4.60 -5.22
CA THR A 3 5.77 -5.78 -4.34
C THR A 3 5.78 -5.34 -2.89
N GLY A 4 4.98 -6.00 -2.06
CA GLY A 4 5.08 -5.92 -0.60
C GLY A 4 6.04 -7.00 -0.09
N SER A 5 6.63 -6.76 1.07
CA SER A 5 7.59 -7.67 1.67
C SER A 5 7.45 -7.72 3.20
N ALA A 6 7.90 -8.84 3.77
CA ALA A 6 8.01 -9.05 5.21
C ALA A 6 9.13 -8.20 5.84
N ASP A 7 10.04 -7.63 5.04
CA ASP A 7 11.01 -6.62 5.50
C ASP A 7 10.36 -5.25 5.81
N LYS A 8 9.02 -5.17 5.84
CA LYS A 8 8.23 -3.96 6.04
C LYS A 8 8.52 -2.90 4.96
N THR A 9 8.81 -3.33 3.74
CA THR A 9 8.96 -2.43 2.59
C THR A 9 7.94 -2.70 1.50
N LEU A 10 7.58 -1.63 0.79
CA LEU A 10 6.94 -1.73 -0.51
C LEU A 10 7.94 -1.24 -1.57
N ARG A 11 8.19 -2.09 -2.57
CA ARG A 11 9.16 -1.82 -3.62
C ARG A 11 8.46 -1.63 -4.95
N LEU A 12 8.90 -0.60 -5.69
CA LEU A 12 8.47 -0.32 -7.05
C LEU A 12 9.56 -0.70 -8.03
N TRP A 13 9.15 -1.38 -9.09
CA TRP A 13 10.05 -1.93 -10.10
C TRP A 13 9.65 -1.45 -11.48
N ASN A 14 10.65 -1.10 -12.28
CA ASN A 14 10.50 -0.90 -13.70
C ASN A 14 10.32 -2.28 -14.35
N ALA A 15 9.15 -2.52 -14.95
CA ALA A 15 8.86 -3.83 -15.55
C ALA A 15 9.75 -4.15 -16.76
N ARG A 16 10.23 -3.12 -17.47
CA ARG A 16 11.07 -3.28 -18.67
C ARG A 16 12.52 -3.57 -18.32
N THR A 17 13.05 -2.90 -17.28
CA THR A 17 14.48 -3.01 -16.92
C THR A 17 14.74 -3.90 -15.71
N GLY A 18 13.69 -4.32 -14.99
CA GLY A 18 13.81 -5.06 -13.72
C GLY A 18 14.39 -4.24 -12.57
N LYS A 19 14.71 -2.95 -12.79
CA LYS A 19 15.36 -2.12 -11.77
C LYS A 19 14.35 -1.64 -10.72
N ASN A 20 14.80 -1.60 -9.47
CA ASN A 20 14.06 -0.94 -8.41
C ASN A 20 14.07 0.58 -8.67
N ILE A 21 12.89 1.18 -8.71
CA ILE A 21 12.72 2.62 -8.92
C ILE A 21 12.55 3.33 -7.58
N HIS A 22 11.78 2.73 -6.65
CA HIS A 22 11.48 3.31 -5.35
C HIS A 22 11.31 2.23 -4.28
N ILE A 23 11.73 2.56 -3.07
CA ILE A 23 11.54 1.76 -1.86
C ILE A 23 10.78 2.64 -0.87
N LEU A 24 9.62 2.16 -0.43
CA LEU A 24 8.77 2.81 0.56
C LEU A 24 8.95 2.06 1.87
N THR A 25 9.60 2.72 2.84
CA THR A 25 10.03 2.12 4.12
C THR A 25 9.16 2.52 5.30
N ASP A 26 8.12 3.33 5.08
CA ASP A 26 7.30 3.87 6.17
C ASP A 26 6.40 2.80 6.83
N HIS A 27 6.30 1.61 6.25
CA HIS A 27 5.47 0.51 6.74
C HIS A 27 5.96 0.06 8.12
N GLN A 28 5.04 -0.04 9.07
CA GLN A 28 5.39 -0.42 10.45
C GLN A 28 5.32 -1.93 10.65
N GLU A 29 4.58 -2.63 9.79
CA GLU A 29 4.38 -4.07 9.80
C GLU A 29 4.58 -4.69 8.41
N HIS A 30 4.56 -6.02 8.35
CA HIS A 30 4.69 -6.76 7.10
C HIS A 30 3.63 -6.34 6.07
N VAL A 31 4.06 -6.17 4.82
CA VAL A 31 3.15 -5.82 3.72
C VAL A 31 2.62 -7.10 3.08
N TYR A 32 1.34 -7.40 3.31
CA TYR A 32 0.73 -8.67 2.88
C TYR A 32 0.17 -8.62 1.46
N SER A 33 -0.31 -7.45 1.05
CA SER A 33 -0.88 -7.27 -0.28
C SER A 33 -0.62 -5.88 -0.79
N VAL A 34 -0.44 -5.80 -2.11
CA VAL A 34 -0.24 -4.56 -2.85
C VAL A 34 -1.06 -4.64 -4.13
N ASN A 35 -1.80 -3.57 -4.43
CA ASN A 35 -2.61 -3.50 -5.63
C ASN A 35 -2.53 -2.11 -6.27
N TYR A 36 -2.57 -2.06 -7.60
CA TYR A 36 -2.66 -0.81 -8.34
C TYR A 36 -4.12 -0.47 -8.58
N SER A 37 -4.45 0.81 -8.48
CA SER A 37 -5.64 1.35 -9.12
C SER A 37 -5.59 1.10 -10.63
N PRO A 38 -6.74 0.90 -11.30
CA PRO A 38 -6.78 0.67 -12.76
C PRO A 38 -6.13 1.81 -13.56
N ASP A 39 -6.14 3.03 -13.03
CA ASP A 39 -5.52 4.21 -13.67
C ASP A 39 -3.99 4.30 -13.42
N GLY A 40 -3.42 3.41 -12.61
CA GLY A 40 -2.00 3.37 -12.28
C GLY A 40 -1.49 4.52 -11.40
N LYS A 41 -2.37 5.41 -10.93
CA LYS A 41 -1.98 6.62 -10.18
C LYS A 41 -1.86 6.37 -8.68
N THR A 42 -2.56 5.35 -8.19
CA THR A 42 -2.62 5.01 -6.76
C THR A 42 -2.25 3.56 -6.54
N ILE A 43 -1.44 3.31 -5.52
CA ILE A 43 -1.11 1.98 -5.02
C ILE A 43 -1.73 1.84 -3.65
N ALA A 44 -2.47 0.77 -3.43
CA ALA A 44 -2.96 0.38 -2.13
C ALA A 44 -2.08 -0.72 -1.56
N SER A 45 -1.69 -0.59 -0.29
CA SER A 45 -0.97 -1.63 0.45
C SER A 45 -1.58 -1.82 1.83
N ILE A 46 -1.57 -3.06 2.33
CA ILE A 46 -2.16 -3.42 3.63
C ILE A 46 -1.12 -4.05 4.54
N GLU A 47 -1.18 -3.66 5.82
CA GLU A 47 -0.36 -4.20 6.92
C GLU A 47 -1.22 -4.91 7.97
N ASN A 48 -0.60 -5.74 8.82
CA ASN A 48 -1.28 -6.48 9.88
C ASN A 48 -2.03 -5.61 10.89
N ASN A 49 -1.59 -4.36 11.07
CA ASN A 49 -2.13 -3.40 12.03
C ASN A 49 -3.48 -2.77 11.60
N ASN A 50 -4.21 -3.38 10.66
CA ASN A 50 -5.47 -2.89 10.08
C ASN A 50 -5.34 -1.55 9.34
N ILE A 51 -4.14 -1.12 8.98
CA ILE A 51 -3.93 0.09 8.19
C ILE A 51 -3.84 -0.28 6.71
N VAL A 52 -4.55 0.50 5.89
CA VAL A 52 -4.39 0.55 4.45
C VAL A 52 -3.69 1.85 4.10
N ARG A 53 -2.61 1.74 3.34
CA ARG A 53 -1.86 2.89 2.85
C ARG A 53 -2.13 3.07 1.38
N LEU A 54 -2.43 4.30 1.00
CA LEU A 54 -2.59 4.71 -0.39
C LEU A 54 -1.40 5.58 -0.76
N TRP A 55 -0.61 5.13 -1.74
CA TRP A 55 0.48 5.91 -2.30
C TRP A 55 0.10 6.45 -3.67
N ASN A 56 0.16 7.77 -3.83
CA ASN A 56 -0.03 8.40 -5.13
C ASN A 56 1.31 8.49 -5.87
N THR A 57 1.40 7.84 -7.02
CA THR A 57 2.64 7.72 -7.81
C THR A 57 3.07 9.05 -8.43
N HIS A 58 2.10 9.89 -8.80
CA HIS A 58 2.33 11.17 -9.47
C HIS A 58 2.76 12.26 -8.51
N ARG A 59 2.08 12.33 -7.35
CA ARG A 59 2.32 13.33 -6.31
C ARG A 59 3.37 12.90 -5.30
N LYS A 60 3.78 11.62 -5.32
CA LYS A 60 4.68 10.99 -4.35
C LYS A 60 4.25 11.26 -2.90
N LYS A 61 2.95 11.12 -2.63
CA LYS A 61 2.36 11.34 -1.29
C LYS A 61 1.59 10.11 -0.82
N PHE A 62 1.57 9.91 0.49
CA PHE A 62 0.79 8.86 1.14
C PHE A 62 -0.47 9.41 1.81
N LYS A 63 -1.48 8.55 1.89
CA LYS A 63 -2.63 8.71 2.78
C LYS A 63 -2.87 7.42 3.54
N TYR A 64 -3.29 7.54 4.79
CA TYR A 64 -3.58 6.42 5.68
C TYR A 64 -5.08 6.24 5.81
N LEU A 65 -5.53 5.00 5.70
CA LEU A 65 -6.90 4.59 5.99
C LEU A 65 -6.86 3.50 7.04
N GLN A 66 -7.71 3.60 8.07
CA GLN A 66 -7.86 2.56 9.07
C GLN A 66 -9.05 1.67 8.72
N ARG A 67 -8.85 0.36 8.72
CA ARG A 67 -9.92 -0.63 8.59
C ARG A 67 -10.65 -0.75 9.92
N LYS A 68 -11.93 -0.39 9.95
CA LYS A 68 -12.81 -0.53 11.11
C LYS A 68 -13.83 -1.63 10.87
N ARG A 69 -13.96 -2.56 11.82
CA ARG A 69 -14.99 -3.61 11.77
C ARG A 69 -16.33 -3.01 12.22
N LYS A 70 -17.39 -3.25 11.44
CA LYS A 70 -18.77 -2.95 11.82
C LYS A 70 -19.34 -4.06 12.71
N SER A 71 -20.41 -3.76 13.43
CA SER A 71 -21.13 -4.71 14.30
C SER A 71 -21.59 -5.97 13.55
N HIS A 72 -21.89 -5.86 12.26
CA HIS A 72 -22.39 -6.95 11.41
C HIS A 72 -21.27 -7.69 10.65
N GLY A 73 -20.01 -7.64 11.11
CA GLY A 73 -18.89 -8.38 10.53
C GLY A 73 -18.28 -7.80 9.24
N SER A 74 -18.91 -6.79 8.63
CA SER A 74 -18.35 -6.07 7.47
C SER A 74 -17.27 -5.07 7.89
N TYR A 75 -16.36 -4.72 6.98
CA TYR A 75 -15.29 -3.74 7.23
C TYR A 75 -15.53 -2.46 6.43
N ILE A 76 -15.20 -1.31 7.02
CA ILE A 76 -15.12 -0.02 6.33
C ILE A 76 -13.74 0.60 6.52
N PHE A 77 -13.32 1.44 5.57
CA PHE A 77 -12.07 2.19 5.66
C PHE A 77 -12.37 3.65 5.96
N THR A 78 -11.77 4.20 7.01
CA THR A 78 -11.92 5.60 7.39
C THR A 78 -10.58 6.31 7.26
N GLY A 79 -10.56 7.54 6.72
CA GLY A 79 -9.33 8.33 6.62
C GLY A 79 -8.85 8.85 7.97
N ARG A 80 -7.53 8.95 8.11
CA ARG A 80 -6.87 9.70 9.18
C ARG A 80 -6.23 10.96 8.60
#